data_AF-A0A4Y8AJ35-F1
#
_entry.id   AF-A0A4Y8AJ35-F1
#
_cell.length_a   1.000
_cell.length_b   1.000
_cell.length_c   1.000
_cell.angle_alpha   90.00
_cell.angle_beta   90.00
_cell.angle_gamma   90.00
#
_symmetry.space_group_name_H-M   'P 1'
#
loop_
_entity.id
_entity.type
_entity.pdbx_description
1 polymer ?
#
loop_
_entity_poly.entity_id
_entity_poly.type
_entity_poly.pdbx_seq_one_letter_code
_entity_poly.pdbx_strand_id
1 'polypeptide(L)' 'MKTITIAGNPESLTAIMVPRETDYHDHETIRIESSDGSPTVEKTIFRVVDGGEDKWELQFE' A
#
# COMPACT_ATOMS: atom_id res chain seq x y z
N MET A 1 -3.95 11.58 -5.34
CA MET A 1 -2.89 10.69 -4.84
C MET A 1 -3.43 10.04 -3.58
N LYS A 2 -3.47 8.70 -3.52
CA LYS A 2 -4.01 7.95 -2.38
C LYS A 2 -2.96 7.81 -1.29
N THR A 3 -3.38 7.81 -0.03
CA THR A 3 -2.50 7.68 1.13
C THR A 3 -2.92 6.49 1.98
N ILE A 4 -1.96 5.66 2.39
CA ILE A 4 -2.17 4.51 3.27
C ILE A 4 -1.30 4.70 4.51
N THR A 5 -1.87 4.45 5.69
CA THR A 5 -1.12 4.45 6.95
C THR A 5 -0.85 3.03 7.40
N ILE A 6 0.40 2.76 7.77
CA ILE A 6 0.88 1.44 8.24
C ILE A 6 1.56 1.57 9.60
N ALA A 7 1.59 0.47 10.36
CA ALA A 7 2.56 0.30 11.43
C ALA A 7 3.88 -0.25 10.83
N GLY A 8 5.02 0.18 11.36
CA GLY A 8 6.36 -0.18 10.89
C GLY A 8 6.97 0.79 9.88
N ASN A 9 8.08 0.38 9.26
CA ASN A 9 8.83 1.19 8.30
C ASN A 9 8.27 1.03 6.86
N PRO A 10 7.74 2.10 6.24
CA PRO A 10 7.24 2.08 4.87
C PRO A 10 8.29 1.75 3.81
N GLU A 11 9.58 2.03 4.04
CA GLU A 11 10.64 1.75 3.04
C GLU A 11 10.81 0.26 2.79
N SER A 12 10.76 -0.55 3.86
CA SER A 12 10.90 -2.01 3.80
C SER A 12 9.62 -2.74 3.40
N LEU A 13 8.53 -2.03 3.13
CA LEU A 13 7.24 -2.62 2.80
C LEU A 13 7.26 -3.18 1.37
N THR A 14 7.01 -4.48 1.25
CA THR A 14 6.91 -5.19 -0.04
C THR A 14 5.46 -5.50 -0.43
N ALA A 15 4.56 -5.60 0.55
CA ALA A 15 3.14 -5.81 0.30
C ALA A 15 2.27 -5.26 1.45
N ILE A 16 1.03 -4.92 1.15
CA ILE A 16 0.02 -4.53 2.14
C ILE A 16 -1.38 -4.97 1.74
N MET A 17 -2.15 -5.38 2.75
CA MET A 17 -3.58 -5.67 2.61
C MET A 17 -4.41 -4.42 2.86
N VAL A 18 -5.26 -4.06 1.90
CA VAL A 18 -6.12 -2.87 1.95
C VAL A 18 -7.58 -3.25 1.68
N PRO A 19 -8.55 -2.50 2.19
CA PRO A 19 -9.96 -2.74 1.88
C PRO A 19 -10.25 -2.58 0.38
N ARG A 20 -11.15 -3.41 -0.15
CA ARG A 20 -11.61 -3.33 -1.56
C ARG A 20 -12.47 -2.13 -1.89
N GLU A 21 -12.94 -1.40 -0.88
CA GLU A 21 -13.74 -0.19 -1.04
C GLU A 21 -12.99 0.91 -1.80
N THR A 22 -11.66 0.87 -1.78
CA THR A 22 -10.82 1.78 -2.55
C THR A 22 -10.33 1.06 -3.80
N ASP A 23 -10.61 1.64 -4.95
CA ASP A 23 -10.02 1.20 -6.21
C ASP A 23 -8.52 1.46 -6.20
N TYR A 24 -7.70 0.47 -6.58
CA TYR A 24 -6.27 0.62 -6.81
C TYR A 24 -5.92 0.03 -8.18
N HIS A 25 -4.90 0.59 -8.82
CA HIS A 25 -4.45 0.12 -10.12
C HIS A 25 -2.96 -0.25 -10.11
N ASP A 26 -2.60 -1.21 -10.97
CA ASP A 26 -1.20 -1.53 -11.22
C ASP A 26 -0.46 -0.28 -11.72
N HIS A 27 0.78 -0.12 -11.29
CA HIS A 27 1.66 1.02 -11.57
C HIS A 27 1.15 2.37 -11.05
N GLU A 28 0.15 2.39 -10.17
CA GLU A 28 -0.27 3.61 -9.46
C GLU A 28 0.73 3.94 -8.33
N THR A 29 1.17 5.20 -8.27
CA THR A 29 1.97 5.70 -7.14
C THR A 29 1.06 6.15 -6.00
N ILE A 30 1.31 5.58 -4.82
CA ILE A 30 0.61 5.91 -3.58
C ILE A 30 1.59 6.40 -2.52
N ARG A 31 1.07 7.18 -1.58
CA ARG A 31 1.81 7.64 -0.41
C ARG A 31 1.60 6.67 0.73
N ILE A 32 2.67 6.24 1.38
CA ILE A 32 2.64 5.34 2.52
C ILE A 32 3.22 6.06 3.73
N GLU A 33 2.38 6.26 4.73
CA GLU A 33 2.71 6.93 5.99
C GLU A 33 2.90 5.89 7.10
N SER A 34 3.87 6.13 7.97
CA SER A 34 4.08 5.31 9.18
C SER A 34 3.37 5.94 10.36
N SER A 35 2.60 5.15 11.12
CA SER A 35 2.12 5.56 12.44
C SER A 35 3.22 5.61 13.50
N ASP A 36 4.37 4.99 13.24
CA ASP A 36 5.40 4.74 14.23
C ASP A 36 6.52 5.80 14.20
N GLY A 37 6.29 6.91 13.48
CA GLY A 37 7.24 7.99 13.31
C GLY A 37 8.32 7.73 12.26
N SER A 38 8.21 6.65 11.48
CA SER A 38 9.09 6.44 10.32
C SER A 38 8.76 7.43 9.19
N PRO A 39 9.71 7.72 8.28
CA PRO A 39 9.46 8.61 7.16
C PRO A 39 8.29 8.15 6.30
N THR A 40 7.57 9.13 5.77
CA THR A 40 6.59 8.89 4.71
C THR A 40 7.30 8.66 3.40
N VAL A 41 6.86 7.67 2.62
CA VAL A 41 7.43 7.33 1.32
C VAL A 41 6.35 7.31 0.25
N GLU A 42 6.76 7.46 -1.00
CA GLU A 42 5.92 7.18 -2.15
C GLU A 42 6.36 5.84 -2.74
N LYS A 43 5.40 4.93 -2.94
CA LYS A 43 5.65 3.63 -3.58
C LYS A 43 4.71 3.44 -4.76
N THR A 44 5.25 2.86 -5.81
CA THR A 44 4.49 2.46 -6.99
C THR A 44 4.01 1.03 -6.80
N ILE A 45 2.71 0.81 -6.96
CA ILE A 45 2.10 -0.51 -6.89
C ILE A 45 2.63 -1.31 -8.09
N PHE A 46 3.35 -2.41 -7.84
CA PHE A 46 3.79 -3.33 -8.88
C PHE A 46 2.59 -4.13 -9.44
N ARG A 47 1.77 -4.67 -8.53
CA ARG A 47 0.52 -5.35 -8.88
C ARG A 47 -0.50 -5.30 -7.74
N VAL A 48 -1.77 -5.27 -8.11
CA VAL A 48 -2.92 -5.48 -7.22
C VAL A 48 -3.40 -6.91 -7.40
N VAL A 49 -3.47 -7.69 -6.31
CA VAL A 49 -4.00 -9.06 -6.36
C VAL A 49 -5.18 -9.24 -5.41
N ASP A 50 -6.02 -10.23 -5.72
CA ASP A 50 -7.10 -10.67 -4.85
C ASP A 50 -6.53 -11.19 -3.52
N GLY A 51 -6.74 -10.43 -2.44
CA GLY A 51 -6.30 -10.78 -1.09
C GLY A 51 -7.38 -11.48 -0.25
N GLY A 52 -8.50 -11.90 -0.85
CA GLY A 52 -9.64 -12.50 -0.18
C GLY A 52 -10.93 -11.70 -0.37
N GLU A 53 -12.00 -12.09 0.34
CA GLU A 53 -13.37 -11.58 0.14
C GLU A 53 -13.44 -10.05 0.06
N ASP A 54 -12.80 -9.33 0.99
CA ASP A 54 -12.94 -7.88 1.14
C ASP A 54 -11.63 -7.10 1.03
N LYS A 55 -10.55 -7.73 0.58
CA LYS A 55 -9.22 -7.10 0.56
C LYS A 55 -8.52 -7.20 -0.79
N TRP A 56 -7.83 -6.12 -1.13
CA TRP A 56 -6.77 -6.14 -2.12
C TRP A 56 -5.44 -6.34 -1.41
N GLU A 57 -4.53 -7.08 -2.03
CA GLU A 57 -3.12 -7.06 -1.66
C GLU A 57 -2.37 -6.21 -2.68
N LEU A 58 -1.82 -5.08 -2.23
CA LEU A 58 -0.96 -4.23 -3.03
C LEU A 58 0.47 -4.70 -2.84
N GLN A 59 1.14 -5.06 -3.92
CA GLN A 59 2.56 -5.42 -3.89
C GLN A 59 3.39 -4.28 -4.46
N PHE A 60 4.56 -4.05 -3.86
CA PHE A 60 5.51 -3.01 -4.24
C PHE A 60 6.85 -3.63 -4.61
N GLU A 61 7.62 -2.95 -5.46
CA GLU A 61 9.04 -3.27 -5.68
C GLU A 61 9.93 -2.95 -4.47
#